data_AF-A0A1W9ZXD1-F1
#
_entry.id   AF-A0A1W9ZXD1-F1
#
_cell.length_a   1.000
_cell.length_b   1.000
_cell.length_c   1.000
_cell.angle_alpha   90.00
_cell.angle_beta   90.00
_cell.angle_gamma   90.00
#
_symmetry.space_group_name_H-M   'P 1'
#
loop_
_entity.id
_entity.type
_entity.pdbx_description
1 polymer ?
#
loop_
_entity_poly.entity_id
_entity_poly.type
_entity_poly.pdbx_seq_one_letter_code
_entity_poly.pdbx_strand_id
1 'polypeptide(L)'
;MAYLLVAVTIAGLLVACSRGPADRTSYVGAPCPAPNFPGMPQADLGPDYSCGYLTVPENRDNPKSRTIRILVARVRAASATPKPDPIVFLAGGPGGAGTLSAPGVVAGGMNTDRDVIFVNQRGTVHSDPHLSCPEMDDFTARAVNLVFESASTADLDAAAVAACRNRLAPSGVDFAAYSTRENAADIADLRVKLGIDQWNVYGVSYGTDLALQLLRDHPKGIRSMVLDSVVPPQMNLVDHWWEAPASGLAGIFQACADQPPCAAAFPNLATVFLDTVNKLSQTPLQVTTTGPAGDAVQVTIDGSKVVPLVLDWSADPAKVVDIPRMIFALSKGDGSLAGAGIAAGVPPAPQRGLLGAGLALGAYCQEMANWTTPDQALAQARLAMPGLPDSVLRVTPTGGWIFRECEAWKLGRSDTADTLPALSKVPTLILSGSFDSSTAPQWVREITPGLSNAVALRVPGVGHGVLPTSTCAQTIMTAYLNNPGRDVDQSCLAYTNMPKFSVP
;
A
#
# COMPACT_ATOMS: atom_id res chain seq x y z
N MET A 1 57.20 72.77 20.49
CA MET A 1 56.30 71.77 21.10
C MET A 1 54.94 71.90 20.45
N ALA A 2 54.63 71.03 19.49
CA ALA A 2 53.32 70.97 18.83
C ALA A 2 52.81 69.53 18.99
N TYR A 3 51.64 69.38 19.61
CA TYR A 3 51.00 68.10 19.87
C TYR A 3 50.19 67.67 18.63
N LEU A 4 50.43 66.47 18.13
CA LEU A 4 49.58 65.79 17.13
C LEU A 4 48.64 64.82 17.87
N LEU A 5 47.33 65.06 17.77
CA LEU A 5 46.29 64.14 18.23
C LEU A 5 46.01 63.08 17.15
N VAL A 6 46.13 61.81 17.50
CA VAL A 6 45.67 60.67 16.67
C VAL A 6 44.30 60.24 17.18
N ALA A 7 43.27 60.38 16.34
CA ALA A 7 41.93 59.86 16.59
C ALA A 7 41.84 58.40 16.12
N VAL A 8 41.46 57.48 17.02
CA VAL A 8 41.19 56.07 16.71
C VAL A 8 39.70 55.90 16.48
N THR A 9 39.30 55.59 15.24
CA THR A 9 37.94 55.21 14.87
C THR A 9 37.74 53.71 15.11
N ILE A 10 36.88 53.35 16.08
CA ILE A 10 36.44 51.97 16.32
C ILE A 10 35.26 51.69 15.39
N ALA A 11 35.47 50.86 14.37
CA ALA A 11 34.41 50.33 13.52
C ALA A 11 33.74 49.13 14.22
N GLY A 12 32.49 49.30 14.66
CA GLY A 12 31.67 48.22 15.19
C GLY A 12 31.19 47.30 14.07
N LEU A 13 31.67 46.05 14.07
CA LEU A 13 31.13 44.96 13.24
C LEU A 13 29.78 44.52 13.82
N LEU A 14 28.69 44.94 13.17
CA LEU A 14 27.37 44.35 13.35
C LEU A 14 27.40 42.94 12.75
N VAL A 15 27.49 41.92 13.62
CA VAL A 15 27.23 40.53 13.25
C VAL A 15 25.73 40.43 12.95
N ALA A 16 25.38 40.48 11.66
CA ALA A 16 24.06 40.08 11.21
C ALA A 16 23.88 38.60 11.54
N CYS A 17 23.01 38.29 12.51
CA CYS A 17 22.49 36.94 12.69
C CYS A 17 21.79 36.56 11.38
N SER A 18 22.44 35.72 10.58
CA SER A 18 21.81 34.99 9.49
C SER A 18 20.67 34.17 10.10
N ARG A 19 19.44 34.65 9.95
CA ARG A 19 18.25 33.83 10.16
C ARG A 19 18.44 32.57 9.31
N GLY A 20 18.53 31.41 9.96
CA GLY A 20 18.43 30.13 9.26
C GLY A 20 17.17 30.12 8.39
N PRO A 21 17.11 29.26 7.35
CA PRO A 21 15.89 29.13 6.54
C PRO A 21 14.69 28.98 7.49
N ALA A 22 13.69 29.84 7.30
CA ALA A 22 12.50 29.84 8.13
C ALA A 22 11.92 28.43 8.16
N ASP A 23 11.57 27.92 9.34
CA ASP A 23 10.90 26.63 9.47
C ASP A 23 9.58 26.67 8.68
N ARG A 24 9.55 26.01 7.51
CA ARG A 24 8.40 26.01 6.59
C ARG A 24 7.39 24.93 6.93
N THR A 25 7.54 24.30 8.10
CA THR A 25 6.70 23.20 8.54
C THR A 25 5.80 23.62 9.70
N SER A 26 4.51 23.28 9.65
CA SER A 26 3.54 23.65 10.69
C SER A 26 2.38 22.66 10.74
N TYR A 27 1.72 22.56 11.89
CA TYR A 27 0.48 21.79 12.03
C TYR A 27 -0.63 22.72 12.54
N VAL A 28 -1.79 22.69 11.88
CA VAL A 28 -2.95 23.50 12.25
C VAL A 28 -4.20 22.63 12.29
N GLY A 29 -4.92 22.65 13.41
CA GLY A 29 -6.20 21.95 13.56
C GLY A 29 -7.25 22.46 12.58
N ALA A 30 -8.08 21.55 12.07
CA ALA A 30 -9.13 21.84 11.10
C ALA A 30 -10.33 20.89 11.31
N PRO A 31 -11.53 21.24 10.81
CA PRO A 31 -12.65 20.31 10.75
C PRO A 31 -12.26 19.03 9.99
N CYS A 32 -12.76 17.88 10.45
CA CYS A 32 -12.60 16.64 9.70
C CYS A 32 -13.41 16.68 8.40
N PRO A 33 -12.93 16.05 7.30
CA PRO A 33 -13.69 15.95 6.07
C PRO A 33 -15.05 15.28 6.29
N ALA A 34 -16.09 15.87 5.70
CA ALA A 34 -17.45 15.34 5.69
C ALA A 34 -18.07 15.63 4.31
N PRO A 35 -18.23 14.61 3.44
CA PRO A 35 -17.91 13.20 3.68
C PRO A 35 -16.39 12.93 3.68
N ASN A 36 -15.95 11.97 4.50
CA ASN A 36 -14.60 11.40 4.43
C ASN A 36 -14.47 10.47 3.22
N PHE A 37 -15.48 9.63 3.00
CA PHE A 37 -15.58 8.72 1.88
C PHE A 37 -16.87 9.01 1.09
N PRO A 38 -16.77 9.60 -0.12
CA PRO A 38 -17.93 9.87 -0.96
C PRO A 38 -18.79 8.62 -1.23
N GLY A 39 -20.07 8.69 -0.90
CA GLY A 39 -21.02 7.58 -1.10
C GLY A 39 -20.97 6.47 -0.04
N MET A 40 -20.17 6.62 1.03
CA MET A 40 -20.06 5.66 2.13
C MET A 40 -20.18 6.37 3.50
N PRO A 41 -21.39 6.77 3.95
CA PRO A 41 -21.57 7.52 5.20
C PRO A 41 -21.05 6.80 6.45
N GLN A 42 -21.07 5.47 6.46
CA GLN A 42 -20.51 4.64 7.53
C GLN A 42 -18.98 4.73 7.65
N ALA A 43 -18.31 5.32 6.67
CA ALA A 43 -16.87 5.57 6.68
C ALA A 43 -16.51 7.03 7.04
N ASP A 44 -17.49 7.83 7.48
CA ASP A 44 -17.25 9.18 7.98
C ASP A 44 -16.52 9.18 9.33
N LEU A 45 -15.69 10.20 9.53
CA LEU A 45 -14.94 10.40 10.76
C LEU A 45 -15.87 10.96 11.84
N GLY A 46 -16.23 10.12 12.81
CA GLY A 46 -17.15 10.47 13.90
C GLY A 46 -16.58 11.47 14.92
N PRO A 47 -17.33 11.76 16.00
CA PRO A 47 -16.97 12.78 17.02
C PRO A 47 -15.71 12.43 17.84
N ASP A 48 -15.22 11.19 17.74
CA ASP A 48 -13.98 10.76 18.38
C ASP A 48 -12.71 11.13 17.60
N TYR A 49 -12.87 11.68 16.40
CA TYR A 49 -11.79 12.16 15.58
C TYR A 49 -11.55 13.66 15.77
N SER A 50 -10.27 14.02 15.75
CA SER A 50 -9.80 15.40 15.56
C SER A 50 -8.93 15.44 14.32
N CYS A 51 -9.02 16.52 13.54
CA CYS A 51 -8.30 16.64 12.28
C CYS A 51 -7.45 17.90 12.21
N GLY A 52 -6.52 17.92 11.26
CA GLY A 52 -5.69 19.06 10.99
C GLY A 52 -4.81 18.84 9.75
N TYR A 53 -4.12 19.90 9.36
CA TYR A 53 -3.23 19.90 8.22
C TYR A 53 -1.79 20.10 8.68
N LEU A 54 -0.93 19.17 8.28
CA LEU A 54 0.51 19.35 8.29
C LEU A 54 0.92 20.08 7.02
N THR A 55 1.55 21.24 7.14
CA THR A 55 2.17 21.96 6.02
C THR A 55 3.65 21.60 5.97
N VAL A 56 4.14 21.22 4.79
CA VAL A 56 5.53 20.81 4.52
C VAL A 56 5.98 21.31 3.15
N PRO A 57 7.29 21.45 2.89
CA PRO A 57 7.80 21.60 1.52
C PRO A 57 7.36 20.42 0.64
N GLU A 58 6.98 20.69 -0.61
CA GLU A 58 6.73 19.62 -1.59
C GLU A 58 8.03 18.87 -1.88
N ASN A 59 9.08 19.60 -2.24
CA ASN A 59 10.41 19.05 -2.53
C ASN A 59 11.42 19.69 -1.58
N ARG A 60 12.03 18.88 -0.70
CA ARG A 60 12.99 19.33 0.30
C ARG A 60 14.38 19.62 -0.28
N ASP A 61 14.70 19.05 -1.44
CA ASP A 61 15.94 19.33 -2.18
C ASP A 61 15.89 20.68 -2.93
N ASN A 62 14.69 21.24 -3.10
CA ASN A 62 14.51 22.56 -3.70
C ASN A 62 14.07 23.59 -2.65
N PRO A 63 14.94 24.52 -2.19
CA PRO A 63 14.58 25.51 -1.17
C PRO A 63 13.48 26.48 -1.60
N LYS A 64 13.23 26.60 -2.93
CA LYS A 64 12.16 27.41 -3.51
C LYS A 64 10.90 26.61 -3.83
N SER A 65 10.86 25.32 -3.51
CA SER A 65 9.68 24.48 -3.70
C SER A 65 8.47 25.08 -2.99
N ARG A 66 7.26 24.85 -3.50
CA ARG A 66 6.04 25.26 -2.81
C ARG A 66 5.84 24.41 -1.54
N THR A 67 4.90 24.82 -0.70
CA THR A 67 4.41 23.97 0.39
C THR A 67 3.15 23.23 -0.03
N ILE A 68 2.96 22.03 0.51
CA ILE A 68 1.76 21.22 0.39
C ILE A 68 1.12 21.02 1.77
N ARG A 69 -0.13 20.58 1.80
CA ARG A 69 -0.85 20.26 3.04
C ARG A 69 -1.23 18.79 3.07
N ILE A 70 -0.95 18.13 4.19
CA ILE A 70 -1.23 16.71 4.43
C ILE A 70 -2.33 16.62 5.48
N LEU A 71 -3.45 15.99 5.14
CA LEU A 71 -4.51 15.74 6.11
C LEU A 71 -4.05 14.70 7.14
N VAL A 72 -4.30 15.01 8.40
CA VAL A 72 -4.08 14.12 9.53
C VAL A 72 -5.37 14.04 10.33
N ALA A 73 -5.77 12.83 10.70
CA ALA A 73 -6.87 12.58 11.62
C ALA A 73 -6.37 11.76 12.81
N ARG A 74 -6.74 12.15 14.02
CA ARG A 74 -6.44 11.43 15.26
C ARG A 74 -7.74 10.96 15.89
N VAL A 75 -7.90 9.65 16.02
CA VAL A 75 -8.97 9.05 16.83
C VAL A 75 -8.47 8.86 18.26
N ARG A 76 -9.33 9.16 19.22
CA ARG A 76 -9.06 8.90 20.65
C ARG A 76 -9.04 7.41 20.93
N ALA A 77 -8.24 7.00 21.91
CA ALA A 77 -8.29 5.66 22.47
C ALA A 77 -9.70 5.36 23.03
N ALA A 78 -10.14 4.11 22.90
CA ALA A 78 -11.37 3.64 23.54
C ALA A 78 -11.22 3.52 25.06
N SER A 79 -10.02 3.23 25.54
CA SER A 79 -9.69 3.16 26.97
C SER A 79 -9.88 4.51 27.68
N ALA A 80 -10.49 4.48 28.86
CA ALA A 80 -10.59 5.65 29.75
C ALA A 80 -9.23 6.08 30.34
N THR A 81 -8.22 5.20 30.28
CA THR A 81 -6.84 5.48 30.69
C THR A 81 -5.90 5.20 29.51
N PRO A 82 -5.86 6.09 28.50
CA PRO A 82 -5.03 5.90 27.32
C PRO A 82 -3.55 5.84 27.67
N LYS A 83 -2.80 5.01 26.95
CA LYS A 83 -1.34 5.03 26.96
C LYS A 83 -0.84 6.32 26.28
N PRO A 84 0.28 6.91 26.73
CA PRO A 84 0.74 8.20 26.23
C PRO A 84 1.39 8.14 24.83
N ASP A 85 1.76 6.95 24.36
CA ASP A 85 2.44 6.71 23.09
C ASP A 85 1.44 6.36 21.97
N PRO A 86 1.07 7.30 21.06
CA PRO A 86 0.11 7.03 20.00
C PRO A 86 0.67 6.09 18.93
N ILE A 87 -0.20 5.57 18.09
CA ILE A 87 0.15 4.80 16.89
C ILE A 87 0.00 5.72 15.68
N VAL A 88 1.02 5.86 14.83
CA VAL A 88 0.87 6.45 13.49
C VAL A 88 0.63 5.34 12.48
N PHE A 89 -0.48 5.44 11.75
CA PHE A 89 -0.90 4.49 10.73
C PHE A 89 -0.44 4.96 9.35
N LEU A 90 0.34 4.10 8.68
CA LEU A 90 0.85 4.32 7.34
C LEU A 90 0.14 3.37 6.38
N ALA A 91 -0.70 3.95 5.52
CA ALA A 91 -1.49 3.21 4.55
C ALA A 91 -0.63 2.62 3.43
N GLY A 92 -1.12 1.54 2.85
CA GLY A 92 -0.58 0.89 1.66
C GLY A 92 -0.98 1.56 0.34
N GLY A 93 -0.92 0.78 -0.73
CA GLY A 93 -1.18 1.23 -2.10
C GLY A 93 0.06 1.04 -2.97
N PRO A 94 0.97 2.03 -3.10
CA PRO A 94 0.92 3.41 -2.59
C PRO A 94 -0.30 4.19 -3.09
N GLY A 95 -0.57 5.34 -2.48
CA GLY A 95 -1.71 6.19 -2.85
C GLY A 95 -2.99 5.91 -2.06
N GLY A 96 -2.99 4.95 -1.14
CA GLY A 96 -4.04 4.79 -0.15
C GLY A 96 -4.03 5.94 0.87
N ALA A 97 -5.20 6.38 1.31
CA ALA A 97 -5.32 7.40 2.35
C ALA A 97 -5.61 6.76 3.72
N GLY A 98 -4.86 7.15 4.75
CA GLY A 98 -5.04 6.61 6.10
C GLY A 98 -6.45 6.78 6.63
N THR A 99 -7.10 7.92 6.36
CA THR A 99 -8.48 8.19 6.78
C THR A 99 -9.52 7.31 6.09
N LEU A 100 -9.26 6.78 4.89
CA LEU A 100 -10.15 5.81 4.25
C LEU A 100 -10.03 4.42 4.89
N SER A 101 -8.86 4.10 5.47
CA SER A 101 -8.63 2.85 6.22
C SER A 101 -9.16 2.92 7.65
N ALA A 102 -9.33 4.13 8.20
CA ALA A 102 -9.61 4.35 9.61
C ALA A 102 -10.81 3.57 10.16
N PRO A 103 -11.98 3.48 9.49
CA PRO A 103 -13.13 2.75 10.02
C PRO A 103 -12.84 1.25 10.23
N GLY A 104 -12.23 0.58 9.25
CA GLY A 104 -11.89 -0.84 9.35
C GLY A 104 -10.78 -1.11 10.37
N VAL A 105 -9.77 -0.24 10.42
CA VAL A 105 -8.65 -0.35 11.37
C VAL A 105 -9.11 -0.14 12.82
N VAL A 106 -10.02 0.80 13.06
CA VAL A 106 -10.63 1.03 14.38
C VAL A 106 -11.57 -0.11 14.77
N ALA A 107 -12.36 -0.64 13.83
CA ALA A 107 -13.18 -1.82 14.07
C ALA A 107 -12.33 -3.06 14.44
N GLY A 108 -11.11 -3.15 13.91
CA GLY A 108 -10.10 -4.15 14.30
C GLY A 108 -9.39 -3.85 15.63
N GLY A 109 -9.81 -2.82 16.39
CA GLY A 109 -9.34 -2.57 17.74
C GLY A 109 -7.99 -1.83 17.84
N MET A 110 -7.49 -1.20 16.77
CA MET A 110 -6.20 -0.51 16.84
C MET A 110 -6.18 0.62 17.88
N ASN A 111 -7.31 1.30 18.12
CA ASN A 111 -7.42 2.35 19.12
C ASN A 111 -7.84 1.85 20.52
N THR A 112 -7.68 0.56 20.83
CA THR A 112 -8.15 -0.01 22.11
C THR A 112 -7.59 0.75 23.32
N ASP A 113 -6.28 0.97 23.38
CA ASP A 113 -5.62 1.62 24.53
C ASP A 113 -4.73 2.82 24.16
N ARG A 114 -4.67 3.18 22.87
CA ARG A 114 -3.85 4.27 22.33
C ARG A 114 -4.65 5.09 21.34
N ASP A 115 -4.31 6.36 21.25
CA ASP A 115 -4.76 7.18 20.12
C ASP A 115 -4.10 6.69 18.83
N VAL A 116 -4.85 6.76 17.73
CA VAL A 116 -4.34 6.39 16.40
C VAL A 116 -4.37 7.61 15.50
N ILE A 117 -3.24 7.89 14.86
CA ILE A 117 -3.02 9.01 13.96
C ILE A 117 -3.00 8.45 12.53
N PHE A 118 -4.05 8.73 11.78
CA PHE A 118 -4.18 8.41 10.37
C PHE A 118 -3.64 9.56 9.53
N VAL A 119 -2.73 9.25 8.61
CA VAL A 119 -2.14 10.24 7.71
C VAL A 119 -2.59 9.96 6.29
N ASN A 120 -3.16 10.98 5.63
CA ASN A 120 -3.36 10.94 4.19
C ASN A 120 -2.07 11.42 3.54
N GLN A 121 -1.19 10.46 3.24
CA GLN A 121 0.13 10.70 2.65
C GLN A 121 0.05 11.69 1.47
N ARG A 122 1.16 12.41 1.22
CA ARG A 122 1.24 13.43 0.16
C ARG A 122 0.59 12.98 -1.15
N GLY A 123 -0.28 13.80 -1.71
CA GLY A 123 -0.94 13.50 -2.98
C GLY A 123 -2.16 12.58 -2.90
N THR A 124 -2.61 12.18 -1.72
CA THR A 124 -3.84 11.39 -1.52
C THR A 124 -5.06 12.27 -1.22
N VAL A 125 -6.26 11.68 -1.19
CA VAL A 125 -7.53 12.43 -1.02
C VAL A 125 -7.49 13.32 0.23
N HIS A 126 -8.16 14.48 0.15
CA HIS A 126 -8.21 15.52 1.18
C HIS A 126 -6.88 16.23 1.53
N SER A 127 -5.75 15.70 1.09
CA SER A 127 -4.46 16.42 1.06
C SER A 127 -4.39 17.34 -0.16
N ASP A 128 -3.53 18.36 -0.10
CA ASP A 128 -3.44 19.42 -1.10
C ASP A 128 -2.00 19.59 -1.60
N PRO A 129 -1.72 19.26 -2.88
CA PRO A 129 -2.68 18.77 -3.87
C PRO A 129 -3.08 17.30 -3.63
N HIS A 130 -4.23 16.92 -4.15
CA HIS A 130 -4.62 15.52 -4.36
C HIS A 130 -4.29 15.14 -5.81
N LEU A 131 -3.39 14.16 -6.00
CA LEU A 131 -3.02 13.66 -7.34
C LEU A 131 -3.89 12.47 -7.71
N SER A 132 -5.19 12.71 -7.82
CA SER A 132 -6.13 11.72 -8.36
C SER A 132 -5.90 11.50 -9.86
N CYS A 133 -6.10 10.26 -10.33
CA CYS A 133 -6.21 9.92 -11.75
C CYS A 133 -7.55 9.22 -12.05
N PRO A 134 -8.70 9.92 -12.01
CA PRO A 134 -9.97 9.33 -12.44
C PRO A 134 -9.92 8.76 -13.86
N GLU A 135 -9.01 9.25 -14.72
CA GLU A 135 -8.78 8.67 -16.05
C GLU A 135 -8.35 7.20 -16.01
N MET A 136 -7.55 6.81 -15.00
CA MET A 136 -7.12 5.43 -14.80
C MET A 136 -8.26 4.57 -14.25
N ASP A 137 -9.09 5.12 -13.37
CA ASP A 137 -10.27 4.41 -12.86
C ASP A 137 -11.34 4.22 -13.95
N ASP A 138 -11.52 5.23 -14.81
CA ASP A 138 -12.38 5.15 -15.99
C ASP A 138 -11.85 4.10 -16.99
N PHE A 139 -10.53 4.03 -17.19
CA PHE A 139 -9.91 2.96 -17.97
C PHE A 139 -10.18 1.59 -17.34
N THR A 140 -9.97 1.43 -16.04
CA THR A 140 -10.21 0.18 -15.31
C THR A 140 -11.66 -0.29 -15.48
N ALA A 141 -12.63 0.62 -15.33
CA ALA A 141 -14.04 0.34 -15.57
C ALA A 141 -14.31 -0.12 -17.02
N ARG A 142 -13.67 0.51 -18.00
CA ARG A 142 -13.79 0.12 -19.41
C ARG A 142 -13.11 -1.22 -19.71
N ALA A 143 -11.97 -1.49 -19.08
CA ALA A 143 -11.13 -2.66 -19.31
C ALA A 143 -11.80 -3.99 -18.91
N VAL A 144 -12.84 -3.94 -18.07
CA VAL A 144 -13.67 -5.11 -17.72
C VAL A 144 -14.20 -5.85 -18.93
N ASN A 145 -14.59 -5.13 -19.99
CA ASN A 145 -15.12 -5.72 -21.23
C ASN A 145 -14.10 -5.77 -22.39
N LEU A 146 -12.81 -5.61 -22.08
CA LEU A 146 -11.72 -5.69 -23.07
C LEU A 146 -10.89 -6.94 -22.84
N VAL A 147 -10.24 -7.44 -23.88
CA VAL A 147 -9.12 -8.39 -23.70
C VAL A 147 -7.94 -7.59 -23.17
N PHE A 148 -7.58 -7.79 -21.91
CA PHE A 148 -6.57 -7.03 -21.18
C PHE A 148 -5.17 -7.26 -21.75
N GLU A 149 -4.90 -8.49 -22.18
CA GLU A 149 -3.64 -8.91 -22.81
C GLU A 149 -3.41 -8.30 -24.21
N SER A 150 -4.38 -7.57 -24.79
CA SER A 150 -4.21 -6.98 -26.12
C SER A 150 -3.34 -5.72 -26.08
N ALA A 151 -2.53 -5.53 -27.13
CA ALA A 151 -1.74 -4.31 -27.30
C ALA A 151 -2.62 -3.04 -27.30
N SER A 152 -3.82 -3.12 -27.88
CA SER A 152 -4.77 -2.00 -27.89
C SER A 152 -5.27 -1.62 -26.50
N THR A 153 -5.44 -2.58 -25.58
CA THR A 153 -5.82 -2.29 -24.19
C THR A 153 -4.64 -1.70 -23.43
N ALA A 154 -3.42 -2.18 -23.66
CA ALA A 154 -2.19 -1.60 -23.09
C ALA A 154 -1.94 -0.15 -23.59
N ASP A 155 -2.31 0.17 -24.83
CA ASP A 155 -2.22 1.54 -25.35
C ASP A 155 -3.27 2.47 -24.68
N LEU A 156 -4.46 1.96 -24.40
CA LEU A 156 -5.52 2.70 -23.68
C LEU A 156 -5.13 2.98 -22.22
N ASP A 157 -4.49 2.02 -21.56
CA ASP A 157 -3.94 2.15 -20.21
C ASP A 157 -2.89 3.28 -20.15
N ALA A 158 -1.88 3.20 -21.02
CA ALA A 158 -0.84 4.23 -21.10
C ALA A 158 -1.41 5.62 -21.46
N ALA A 159 -2.44 5.68 -22.31
CA ALA A 159 -3.13 6.91 -22.65
C ALA A 159 -3.87 7.52 -21.44
N ALA A 160 -4.46 6.69 -20.57
CA ALA A 160 -5.09 7.16 -19.33
C ALA A 160 -4.08 7.78 -18.37
N VAL A 161 -2.91 7.14 -18.20
CA VAL A 161 -1.81 7.70 -17.39
C VAL A 161 -1.29 9.02 -17.98
N ALA A 162 -1.08 9.07 -19.29
CA ALA A 162 -0.65 10.29 -19.97
C ALA A 162 -1.67 11.43 -19.84
N ALA A 163 -2.97 11.11 -19.94
CA ALA A 163 -4.05 12.06 -19.74
C ALA A 163 -4.05 12.63 -18.31
N CYS A 164 -3.92 11.76 -17.30
CA CYS A 164 -3.82 12.20 -15.90
C CYS A 164 -2.61 13.13 -15.68
N ARG A 165 -1.43 12.75 -16.16
CA ARG A 165 -0.22 13.58 -16.05
C ARG A 165 -0.43 14.95 -16.70
N ASN A 166 -0.98 14.97 -17.91
CA ASN A 166 -1.23 16.21 -18.66
C ASN A 166 -2.26 17.10 -17.96
N ARG A 167 -3.27 16.54 -17.29
CA ARG A 167 -4.23 17.31 -16.48
C ARG A 167 -3.58 17.89 -15.23
N LEU A 168 -2.70 17.13 -14.57
CA LEU A 168 -2.06 17.56 -13.32
C LEU A 168 -0.91 18.57 -13.53
N ALA A 169 -0.15 18.46 -14.63
CA ALA A 169 1.06 19.25 -14.87
C ALA A 169 0.86 20.79 -14.80
N PRO A 170 -0.23 21.39 -15.33
CA PRO A 170 -0.46 22.84 -15.25
C PRO A 170 -0.58 23.40 -13.83
N SER A 171 -0.83 22.56 -12.83
CA SER A 171 -0.89 22.98 -11.41
C SER A 171 0.49 23.25 -10.78
N GLY A 172 1.57 22.99 -11.52
CA GLY A 172 2.94 23.20 -11.04
C GLY A 172 3.43 22.15 -10.04
N VAL A 173 2.75 21.00 -9.98
CA VAL A 173 3.14 19.83 -9.20
C VAL A 173 4.55 19.37 -9.59
N ASP A 174 5.37 19.11 -8.58
CA ASP A 174 6.65 18.42 -8.76
C ASP A 174 6.43 16.91 -8.60
N PHE A 175 6.17 16.21 -9.71
CA PHE A 175 5.86 14.78 -9.70
C PHE A 175 6.97 13.92 -9.07
N ALA A 176 8.24 14.34 -9.15
CA ALA A 176 9.35 13.59 -8.56
C ALA A 176 9.31 13.60 -7.03
N ALA A 177 8.68 14.62 -6.44
CA ALA A 177 8.55 14.78 -4.99
C ALA A 177 7.47 13.87 -4.37
N TYR A 178 6.70 13.13 -5.17
CA TYR A 178 5.74 12.13 -4.68
C TYR A 178 6.43 10.77 -4.56
N SER A 179 7.45 10.73 -3.71
CA SER A 179 8.29 9.57 -3.42
C SER A 179 8.17 9.14 -1.96
N THR A 180 8.63 7.92 -1.67
CA THR A 180 8.62 7.36 -0.32
C THR A 180 9.57 8.10 0.62
N ARG A 181 10.73 8.56 0.12
CA ARG A 181 11.68 9.41 0.87
C ARG A 181 11.01 10.67 1.40
N GLU A 182 10.37 11.43 0.52
CA GLU A 182 9.74 12.69 0.90
C GLU A 182 8.54 12.46 1.83
N ASN A 183 7.79 11.37 1.61
CA ASN A 183 6.72 10.94 2.49
C ASN A 183 7.25 10.57 3.89
N ALA A 184 8.39 9.87 4.00
CA ALA A 184 9.01 9.54 5.29
C ALA A 184 9.42 10.81 6.06
N ALA A 185 9.93 11.82 5.37
CA ALA A 185 10.25 13.11 5.97
C ALA A 185 9.00 13.85 6.48
N ASP A 186 7.86 13.74 5.78
CA ASP A 186 6.60 14.31 6.27
C ASP A 186 6.13 13.67 7.57
N ILE A 187 6.25 12.35 7.69
CA ILE A 187 5.91 11.62 8.90
C ILE A 187 6.84 12.03 10.06
N ALA A 188 8.12 12.26 9.78
CA ALA A 188 9.07 12.77 10.78
C ALA A 188 8.71 14.19 11.26
N ASP A 189 8.36 15.09 10.34
CA ASP A 189 7.90 16.45 10.66
C ASP A 189 6.60 16.42 11.46
N LEU A 190 5.65 15.54 11.09
CA LEU A 190 4.38 15.39 11.78
C LEU A 190 4.57 15.13 13.27
N ARG A 191 5.44 14.17 13.62
CA ARG A 191 5.73 13.83 15.01
C ARG A 191 6.15 15.06 15.81
N VAL A 192 7.08 15.84 15.26
CA VAL A 192 7.63 17.04 15.90
C VAL A 192 6.54 18.11 16.04
N LYS A 193 5.72 18.34 15.00
CA LYS A 193 4.69 19.38 15.01
C LYS A 193 3.48 19.06 15.87
N LEU A 194 3.20 17.79 16.11
CA LEU A 194 2.22 17.35 17.10
C LEU A 194 2.76 17.37 18.54
N GLY A 195 4.07 17.65 18.74
CA GLY A 195 4.69 17.64 20.06
C GLY A 195 4.78 16.23 20.67
N ILE A 196 4.90 15.19 19.82
CA ILE A 196 4.94 13.80 20.26
C ILE A 196 6.39 13.38 20.49
N ASP A 197 6.76 13.10 21.74
CA ASP A 197 8.13 12.65 22.07
C ASP A 197 8.45 11.27 21.50
N GLN A 198 7.51 10.34 21.69
CA GLN A 198 7.63 8.96 21.23
C GLN A 198 6.28 8.44 20.72
N TRP A 199 6.33 7.60 19.69
CA TRP A 199 5.17 6.94 19.11
C TRP A 199 5.51 5.55 18.59
N ASN A 200 4.48 4.80 18.23
CA ASN A 200 4.60 3.51 17.56
C ASN A 200 4.21 3.68 16.09
N VAL A 201 4.95 3.04 15.19
CA VAL A 201 4.65 3.11 13.75
C VAL A 201 3.98 1.81 13.33
N TYR A 202 2.81 1.90 12.72
CA TYR A 202 2.16 0.80 12.04
C TYR A 202 2.19 1.04 10.53
N GLY A 203 2.79 0.14 9.77
CA GLY A 203 2.73 0.16 8.31
C GLY A 203 2.07 -1.11 7.79
N VAL A 204 1.26 -0.97 6.73
CA VAL A 204 0.71 -2.11 5.99
C VAL A 204 1.03 -2.03 4.51
N SER A 205 1.43 -3.14 3.87
CA SER A 205 1.74 -3.17 2.44
C SER A 205 2.84 -2.16 2.09
N TYR A 206 2.68 -1.30 1.09
CA TYR A 206 3.55 -0.15 0.83
C TYR A 206 3.84 0.71 2.09
N GLY A 207 2.90 0.82 3.03
CA GLY A 207 3.14 1.52 4.29
C GLY A 207 4.29 0.92 5.11
N THR A 208 4.65 -0.35 4.90
CA THR A 208 5.83 -0.99 5.51
C THR A 208 7.14 -0.54 4.87
N ASP A 209 7.16 -0.32 3.54
CA ASP A 209 8.28 0.31 2.85
C ASP A 209 8.49 1.73 3.40
N LEU A 210 7.42 2.54 3.42
CA LEU A 210 7.45 3.86 4.05
C LEU A 210 7.93 3.83 5.50
N ALA A 211 7.46 2.86 6.30
CA ALA A 211 7.88 2.70 7.68
C ALA A 211 9.38 2.35 7.81
N LEU A 212 9.91 1.50 6.93
CA LEU A 212 11.32 1.11 6.92
C LEU A 212 12.22 2.26 6.46
N GLN A 213 11.79 3.06 5.48
CA GLN A 213 12.50 4.28 5.07
C GLN A 213 12.46 5.35 6.18
N LEU A 214 11.32 5.52 6.85
CA LEU A 214 11.22 6.36 8.05
C LEU A 214 12.18 5.91 9.15
N LEU A 215 12.29 4.60 9.39
CA LEU A 215 13.22 4.04 10.37
C LEU A 215 14.68 4.29 10.00
N ARG A 216 15.02 4.18 8.72
CA ARG A 216 16.37 4.41 8.19
C ARG A 216 16.78 5.88 8.31
N ASP A 217 15.91 6.77 7.85
CA ASP A 217 16.27 8.17 7.61
C ASP A 217 15.90 9.09 8.79
N HIS A 218 14.86 8.74 9.54
CA HIS A 218 14.32 9.54 10.64
C HIS A 218 13.95 8.70 11.88
N PRO A 219 14.88 7.89 12.45
CA PRO A 219 14.58 6.96 13.55
C PRO A 219 14.13 7.63 14.86
N LYS A 220 14.39 8.93 15.03
CA LYS A 220 14.20 9.64 16.30
C LYS A 220 12.71 9.69 16.67
N GLY A 221 12.39 9.16 17.85
CA GLY A 221 11.04 9.13 18.43
C GLY A 221 10.24 7.87 18.08
N ILE A 222 10.78 6.96 17.26
CA ILE A 222 10.15 5.65 17.02
C ILE A 222 10.42 4.77 18.24
N ARG A 223 9.38 4.46 19.00
CA ARG A 223 9.44 3.59 20.19
C ARG A 223 9.40 2.11 19.80
N SER A 224 8.50 1.76 18.89
CA SER A 224 8.37 0.42 18.33
C SER A 224 7.67 0.47 16.98
N MET A 225 7.76 -0.61 16.21
CA MET A 225 7.12 -0.74 14.90
C MET A 225 6.31 -2.01 14.79
N VAL A 226 5.25 -1.95 13.98
CA VAL A 226 4.50 -3.09 13.48
C VAL A 226 4.46 -3.00 11.96
N LEU A 227 4.99 -4.01 11.28
CA LEU A 227 5.02 -4.10 9.83
C LEU A 227 4.12 -5.25 9.40
N ASP A 228 2.95 -4.95 8.84
CA ASP A 228 1.99 -5.93 8.37
C ASP A 228 2.08 -6.09 6.86
N SER A 229 2.39 -7.30 6.38
CA SER A 229 2.41 -7.62 4.95
C SER A 229 3.50 -6.80 4.22
N VAL A 230 4.75 -7.22 4.43
CA VAL A 230 5.95 -6.40 4.23
C VAL A 230 6.36 -6.21 2.78
N VAL A 231 6.83 -5.00 2.45
CA VAL A 231 7.51 -4.64 1.20
C VAL A 231 8.94 -4.19 1.55
N PRO A 232 9.98 -4.95 1.21
CA PRO A 232 11.37 -4.58 1.49
C PRO A 232 11.87 -3.44 0.57
N PRO A 233 12.38 -2.30 1.08
CA PRO A 233 12.89 -1.21 0.24
C PRO A 233 14.15 -1.59 -0.57
N GLN A 234 14.92 -2.57 -0.11
CA GLN A 234 16.15 -3.02 -0.76
C GLN A 234 15.93 -4.02 -1.89
N MET A 235 14.69 -4.45 -2.10
CA MET A 235 14.30 -5.33 -3.18
C MET A 235 13.60 -4.53 -4.26
N ASN A 236 13.92 -4.80 -5.53
CA ASN A 236 13.10 -4.26 -6.61
C ASN A 236 11.78 -5.05 -6.69
N LEU A 237 10.69 -4.43 -6.23
CA LEU A 237 9.37 -5.07 -6.25
C LEU A 237 8.95 -5.53 -7.65
N VAL A 238 9.32 -4.81 -8.71
CA VAL A 238 8.92 -5.15 -10.09
C VAL A 238 9.59 -6.45 -10.56
N ASP A 239 10.83 -6.70 -10.14
CA ASP A 239 11.52 -7.96 -10.41
C ASP A 239 10.90 -9.13 -9.63
N HIS A 240 10.51 -8.90 -8.38
CA HIS A 240 10.06 -9.97 -7.48
C HIS A 240 8.52 -10.07 -7.35
N TRP A 241 7.75 -9.26 -8.07
CA TRP A 241 6.31 -9.06 -7.85
C TRP A 241 5.51 -10.36 -7.87
N TRP A 242 5.90 -11.30 -8.73
CA TRP A 242 5.23 -12.59 -8.93
C TRP A 242 5.50 -13.62 -7.82
N GLU A 243 6.45 -13.36 -6.91
CA GLU A 243 6.70 -14.23 -5.75
C GLU A 243 5.53 -14.24 -4.76
N ALA A 244 4.80 -13.13 -4.64
CA ALA A 244 3.64 -13.02 -3.75
C ALA A 244 2.46 -13.86 -4.26
N PRO A 245 1.98 -13.70 -5.51
CA PRO A 245 0.98 -14.61 -6.10
C PRO A 245 1.40 -16.07 -5.99
N ALA A 246 2.65 -16.41 -6.31
CA ALA A 246 3.14 -17.78 -6.27
C ALA A 246 3.02 -18.41 -4.88
N SER A 247 3.52 -17.72 -3.85
CA SER A 247 3.52 -18.24 -2.49
C SER A 247 2.13 -18.28 -1.86
N GLY A 248 1.31 -17.24 -2.06
CA GLY A 248 -0.06 -17.20 -1.53
C GLY A 248 -0.99 -18.24 -2.19
N LEU A 249 -0.93 -18.38 -3.52
CA LEU A 249 -1.67 -19.42 -4.24
C LEU A 249 -1.23 -20.83 -3.81
N ALA A 250 0.08 -21.07 -3.69
CA ALA A 250 0.57 -22.35 -3.18
C ALA A 250 0.03 -22.65 -1.78
N GLY A 251 -0.04 -21.64 -0.90
CA GLY A 251 -0.67 -21.77 0.41
C GLY A 251 -2.15 -22.17 0.34
N ILE A 252 -2.94 -21.49 -0.51
CA ILE A 252 -4.37 -21.79 -0.72
C ILE A 252 -4.57 -23.20 -1.29
N PHE A 253 -3.78 -23.58 -2.29
CA PHE A 253 -3.86 -24.90 -2.92
C PHE A 253 -3.52 -26.02 -1.95
N GLN A 254 -2.46 -25.85 -1.16
CA GLN A 254 -2.10 -26.81 -0.12
C GLN A 254 -3.21 -26.92 0.91
N ALA A 255 -3.76 -25.81 1.36
CA ALA A 255 -4.87 -25.80 2.32
C ALA A 255 -6.11 -26.53 1.81
N CYS A 256 -6.42 -26.43 0.51
CA CYS A 256 -7.51 -27.20 -0.10
C CYS A 256 -7.18 -28.70 -0.16
N ALA A 257 -5.94 -29.05 -0.54
CA ALA A 257 -5.49 -30.43 -0.59
C ALA A 257 -5.53 -31.10 0.80
N ASP A 258 -5.24 -30.35 1.87
CA ASP A 258 -5.27 -30.83 3.26
C ASP A 258 -6.69 -30.96 3.83
N GLN A 259 -7.71 -30.41 3.14
CA GLN A 259 -9.12 -30.53 3.53
C GLN A 259 -9.81 -31.60 2.68
N PRO A 260 -10.16 -32.78 3.24
CA PRO A 260 -10.71 -33.88 2.44
C PRO A 260 -11.93 -33.52 1.57
N PRO A 261 -12.91 -32.72 2.05
CA PRO A 261 -14.01 -32.27 1.20
C PRO A 261 -13.53 -31.41 0.01
N CYS A 262 -12.57 -30.50 0.23
CA CYS A 262 -12.04 -29.62 -0.81
C CYS A 262 -11.20 -30.41 -1.82
N ALA A 263 -10.29 -31.26 -1.34
CA ALA A 263 -9.48 -32.13 -2.19
C ALA A 263 -10.32 -33.05 -3.08
N ALA A 264 -11.42 -33.59 -2.55
CA ALA A 264 -12.35 -34.42 -3.31
C ALA A 264 -13.14 -33.62 -4.37
N ALA A 265 -13.57 -32.41 -4.04
CA ALA A 265 -14.31 -31.54 -4.95
C ALA A 265 -13.42 -30.90 -6.03
N PHE A 266 -12.16 -30.61 -5.70
CA PHE A 266 -11.24 -29.79 -6.49
C PHE A 266 -9.85 -30.44 -6.64
N PRO A 267 -9.74 -31.63 -7.25
CA PRO A 267 -8.47 -32.36 -7.36
C PRO A 267 -7.45 -31.67 -8.28
N ASN A 268 -6.18 -31.66 -7.91
CA ASN A 268 -5.09 -31.06 -8.72
C ASN A 268 -5.30 -29.56 -9.01
N LEU A 269 -5.82 -28.81 -8.03
CA LEU A 269 -6.21 -27.41 -8.19
C LEU A 269 -5.11 -26.51 -8.79
N ALA A 270 -3.84 -26.72 -8.43
CA ALA A 270 -2.72 -25.97 -8.99
C ALA A 270 -2.58 -26.14 -10.51
N THR A 271 -2.69 -27.37 -11.00
CA THR A 271 -2.66 -27.67 -12.45
C THR A 271 -3.89 -27.08 -13.14
N VAL A 272 -5.08 -27.25 -12.55
CA VAL A 272 -6.33 -26.69 -13.09
C VAL A 272 -6.24 -25.17 -13.21
N PHE A 273 -5.65 -24.49 -12.23
CA PHE A 273 -5.42 -23.06 -12.27
C PHE A 273 -4.53 -22.67 -13.47
N LEU A 274 -3.35 -23.29 -13.60
CA LEU A 274 -2.43 -23.00 -14.69
C LEU A 274 -3.07 -23.25 -16.06
N ASP A 275 -3.72 -24.40 -16.24
CA ASP A 275 -4.40 -24.76 -17.50
C ASP A 275 -5.53 -23.78 -17.82
N THR A 276 -6.28 -23.34 -16.80
CA THR A 276 -7.36 -22.36 -16.94
C THR A 276 -6.83 -21.01 -17.39
N VAL A 277 -5.77 -20.49 -16.75
CA VAL A 277 -5.15 -19.22 -17.14
C VAL A 277 -4.60 -19.30 -18.57
N ASN A 278 -3.86 -20.36 -18.90
CA ASN A 278 -3.33 -20.57 -20.26
C ASN A 278 -4.43 -20.63 -21.33
N LYS A 279 -5.54 -21.33 -21.03
CA LYS A 279 -6.70 -21.41 -21.93
C LYS A 279 -7.35 -20.05 -22.12
N LEU A 280 -7.55 -19.28 -21.04
CA LEU A 280 -8.20 -17.97 -21.09
C LEU A 280 -7.35 -16.90 -21.78
N SER A 281 -6.01 -16.99 -21.71
CA SER A 281 -5.12 -16.12 -22.49
C SER A 281 -5.24 -16.37 -24.00
N GLN A 282 -5.54 -17.60 -24.42
CA GLN A 282 -5.73 -17.93 -25.84
C GLN A 282 -7.17 -17.72 -26.32
N THR A 283 -8.14 -18.01 -25.45
CA THR A 283 -9.57 -17.92 -25.75
C THR A 283 -10.29 -17.30 -24.56
N PRO A 284 -10.33 -15.95 -24.50
CA PRO A 284 -11.03 -15.23 -23.45
C PRO A 284 -12.51 -15.62 -23.39
N LEU A 285 -13.04 -15.71 -22.18
CA LEU A 285 -14.43 -16.02 -21.92
C LEU A 285 -15.23 -14.74 -21.72
N GLN A 286 -16.31 -14.57 -22.49
CA GLN A 286 -17.26 -13.48 -22.29
C GLN A 286 -18.41 -13.95 -21.41
N VAL A 287 -18.72 -13.19 -20.36
CA VAL A 287 -19.87 -13.46 -19.48
C VAL A 287 -20.67 -12.18 -19.24
N THR A 288 -21.98 -12.34 -19.08
CA THR A 288 -22.86 -11.28 -18.58
C THR A 288 -23.06 -11.49 -17.09
N THR A 289 -22.80 -10.46 -16.29
CA THR A 289 -23.06 -10.46 -14.85
C THR A 289 -23.85 -9.22 -14.44
N THR A 290 -24.19 -9.13 -13.16
CA THR A 290 -24.78 -7.93 -12.57
C THR A 290 -23.68 -7.08 -11.94
N GLY A 291 -23.57 -5.82 -12.35
CA GLY A 291 -22.67 -4.85 -11.77
C GLY A 291 -23.11 -4.39 -10.38
N PRO A 292 -22.26 -3.64 -9.65
CA PRO A 292 -22.60 -3.11 -8.33
C PRO A 292 -23.85 -2.22 -8.31
N ALA A 293 -24.20 -1.58 -9.42
CA ALA A 293 -25.39 -0.75 -9.56
C ALA A 293 -26.65 -1.54 -9.99
N GLY A 294 -26.57 -2.87 -10.10
CA GLY A 294 -27.67 -3.73 -10.52
C GLY A 294 -27.86 -3.83 -12.04
N ASP A 295 -27.01 -3.17 -12.82
CA ASP A 295 -27.00 -3.17 -14.28
C ASP A 295 -26.32 -4.42 -14.85
N ALA A 296 -26.69 -4.80 -16.08
CA ALA A 296 -26.02 -5.88 -16.78
C ALA A 296 -24.65 -5.42 -17.28
N VAL A 297 -23.58 -6.09 -16.85
CA VAL A 297 -22.19 -5.80 -17.21
C VAL A 297 -21.64 -6.96 -18.03
N GLN A 298 -21.08 -6.66 -19.20
CA GLN A 298 -20.29 -7.62 -19.97
C GLN A 298 -18.87 -7.65 -19.44
N VAL A 299 -18.37 -8.85 -19.15
CA VAL A 299 -17.03 -9.08 -18.62
C VAL A 299 -16.27 -10.02 -19.54
N THR A 300 -15.09 -9.58 -19.96
CA THR A 300 -14.13 -10.40 -20.70
C THR A 300 -13.12 -10.97 -19.72
N ILE A 301 -13.15 -12.27 -19.49
CA ILE A 301 -12.23 -12.99 -18.61
C ILE A 301 -11.11 -13.57 -19.48
N ASP A 302 -9.90 -13.04 -19.33
CA ASP A 302 -8.65 -13.56 -19.90
C ASP A 302 -7.70 -13.98 -18.79
N GLY A 303 -6.52 -14.51 -19.13
CA GLY A 303 -5.56 -14.99 -18.13
C GLY A 303 -5.07 -13.88 -17.20
N SER A 304 -4.88 -12.66 -17.72
CA SER A 304 -4.41 -11.51 -16.94
C SER A 304 -5.41 -10.98 -15.93
N LYS A 305 -6.70 -11.32 -16.04
CA LYS A 305 -7.71 -10.93 -15.03
C LYS A 305 -7.94 -11.97 -13.93
N VAL A 306 -7.53 -13.22 -14.13
CA VAL A 306 -7.73 -14.27 -13.10
C VAL A 306 -6.81 -14.06 -11.91
N VAL A 307 -5.54 -13.69 -12.13
CA VAL A 307 -4.57 -13.48 -11.05
C VAL A 307 -4.96 -12.31 -10.13
N PRO A 308 -5.24 -11.09 -10.64
CA PRO A 308 -5.71 -9.99 -9.78
C PRO A 308 -6.98 -10.34 -8.99
N LEU A 309 -7.92 -11.08 -9.59
CA LEU A 309 -9.13 -11.53 -8.89
C LEU A 309 -8.81 -12.48 -7.72
N VAL A 310 -7.89 -13.42 -7.90
CA VAL A 310 -7.42 -14.29 -6.81
C VAL A 310 -6.77 -13.46 -5.72
N LEU A 311 -5.93 -12.49 -6.07
CA LEU A 311 -5.26 -11.63 -5.09
C LEU A 311 -6.29 -10.89 -4.23
N ASP A 312 -7.27 -10.25 -4.86
CA ASP A 312 -8.38 -9.57 -4.19
C ASP A 312 -9.14 -10.53 -3.25
N TRP A 313 -9.55 -11.70 -3.76
CA TRP A 313 -10.28 -12.69 -2.96
C TRP A 313 -9.44 -13.30 -1.84
N SER A 314 -8.12 -13.40 -2.00
CA SER A 314 -7.23 -13.94 -0.97
C SER A 314 -7.18 -13.05 0.27
N ALA A 315 -7.35 -11.74 0.09
CA ALA A 315 -7.36 -10.75 1.16
C ALA A 315 -8.72 -10.64 1.86
N ASP A 316 -9.82 -11.05 1.21
CA ASP A 316 -11.17 -11.04 1.79
C ASP A 316 -11.51 -12.41 2.42
N PRO A 317 -11.65 -12.51 3.76
CA PRO A 317 -12.01 -13.75 4.45
C PRO A 317 -13.33 -14.37 3.98
N ALA A 318 -14.26 -13.59 3.45
CA ALA A 318 -15.54 -14.07 2.92
C ALA A 318 -15.41 -14.65 1.50
N LYS A 319 -14.35 -14.32 0.76
CA LYS A 319 -14.14 -14.72 -0.64
C LYS A 319 -13.05 -15.76 -0.82
N VAL A 320 -12.05 -15.78 0.06
CA VAL A 320 -10.92 -16.73 -0.02
C VAL A 320 -11.39 -18.19 -0.05
N VAL A 321 -12.50 -18.48 0.63
CA VAL A 321 -13.13 -19.82 0.68
C VAL A 321 -13.70 -20.29 -0.66
N ASP A 322 -13.98 -19.36 -1.58
CA ASP A 322 -14.56 -19.64 -2.89
C ASP A 322 -13.51 -19.73 -4.01
N ILE A 323 -12.22 -19.46 -3.73
CA ILE A 323 -11.16 -19.51 -4.75
C ILE A 323 -11.09 -20.88 -5.45
N PRO A 324 -11.05 -22.03 -4.75
CA PRO A 324 -11.05 -23.33 -5.42
C PRO A 324 -12.25 -23.56 -6.34
N ARG A 325 -13.45 -23.17 -5.86
CA ARG A 325 -14.71 -23.29 -6.59
C ARG A 325 -14.71 -22.43 -7.85
N MET A 326 -14.24 -21.19 -7.75
CA MET A 326 -14.15 -20.25 -8.87
C MET A 326 -13.18 -20.74 -9.95
N ILE A 327 -11.99 -21.22 -9.58
CA ILE A 327 -11.01 -21.76 -10.54
C ILE A 327 -11.59 -22.98 -11.27
N PHE A 328 -12.23 -23.90 -10.55
CA PHE A 328 -12.85 -25.08 -11.16
C PHE A 328 -14.04 -24.75 -12.05
N ALA A 329 -14.87 -23.77 -11.68
CA ALA A 329 -15.95 -23.29 -12.53
C ALA A 329 -15.40 -22.74 -13.85
N LEU A 330 -14.38 -21.88 -13.79
CA LEU A 330 -13.70 -21.35 -14.97
C LEU A 330 -13.14 -22.44 -15.88
N SER A 331 -12.51 -23.48 -15.30
CA SER A 331 -11.95 -24.60 -16.09
C SER A 331 -13.03 -25.32 -16.93
N LYS A 332 -14.28 -25.31 -16.46
CA LYS A 332 -15.45 -25.91 -17.12
C LYS A 332 -16.20 -24.93 -18.03
N GLY A 333 -15.72 -23.69 -18.15
CA GLY A 333 -16.35 -22.64 -18.96
C GLY A 333 -17.46 -21.87 -18.24
N ASP A 334 -17.66 -22.07 -16.94
CA ASP A 334 -18.55 -21.24 -16.12
C ASP A 334 -17.78 -20.07 -15.51
N GLY A 335 -17.93 -18.89 -16.13
CA GLY A 335 -17.30 -17.66 -15.67
C GLY A 335 -18.16 -16.83 -14.73
N SER A 336 -19.30 -17.32 -14.25
CA SER A 336 -20.28 -16.49 -13.52
C SER A 336 -19.69 -15.88 -12.24
N LEU A 337 -18.99 -16.68 -11.44
CA LEU A 337 -18.35 -16.20 -10.20
C LEU A 337 -17.21 -15.22 -10.47
N ALA A 338 -16.35 -15.56 -11.44
CA ALA A 338 -15.21 -14.72 -11.78
C ALA A 338 -15.64 -13.41 -12.42
N GLY A 339 -16.65 -13.44 -13.30
CA GLY A 339 -17.25 -12.26 -13.90
C GLY A 339 -17.85 -11.34 -12.85
N ALA A 340 -18.63 -11.87 -11.90
CA ALA A 340 -19.17 -11.10 -10.80
C ALA A 340 -18.07 -10.49 -9.91
N GLY A 341 -17.00 -11.24 -9.61
CA GLY A 341 -15.85 -10.73 -8.86
C GLY A 341 -15.12 -9.59 -9.58
N ILE A 342 -14.81 -9.77 -10.87
CA ILE A 342 -14.15 -8.74 -11.69
C ILE A 342 -15.01 -7.48 -11.79
N ALA A 343 -16.33 -7.62 -12.01
CA ALA A 343 -17.24 -6.49 -12.05
C ALA A 343 -17.37 -5.76 -10.70
N ALA A 344 -17.30 -6.50 -9.58
CA ALA A 344 -17.34 -5.94 -8.24
C ALA A 344 -16.08 -5.13 -7.89
N GLY A 345 -14.94 -5.44 -8.51
CA GLY A 345 -13.67 -4.72 -8.32
C GLY A 345 -13.63 -3.34 -8.97
N VAL A 346 -14.62 -2.95 -9.79
CA VAL A 346 -14.66 -1.62 -10.40
C VAL A 346 -15.18 -0.60 -9.40
N PRO A 347 -14.42 0.47 -9.11
CA PRO A 347 -14.89 1.52 -8.22
C PRO A 347 -16.14 2.20 -8.82
N PRO A 348 -17.23 2.36 -8.03
CA PRO A 348 -18.39 3.14 -8.42
C PRO A 348 -17.99 4.56 -8.85
N ALA A 349 -18.77 5.18 -9.75
CA ALA A 349 -18.44 6.50 -10.28
C ALA A 349 -18.15 7.58 -9.21
N PRO A 350 -18.89 7.68 -8.07
CA PRO A 350 -18.58 8.64 -7.01
C PRO A 350 -17.24 8.41 -6.28
N GLN A 351 -16.64 7.23 -6.48
CA GLN A 351 -15.41 6.79 -5.82
C GLN A 351 -14.20 6.81 -6.77
N ARG A 352 -14.40 7.16 -8.04
CA ARG A 352 -13.29 7.35 -8.98
C ARG A 352 -12.49 8.58 -8.61
N GLY A 353 -11.17 8.46 -8.67
CA GLY A 353 -10.19 9.46 -8.30
C GLY A 353 -9.87 9.50 -6.80
N LEU A 354 -10.37 8.58 -5.96
CA LEU A 354 -10.07 8.63 -4.52
C LEU A 354 -8.61 8.31 -4.22
N LEU A 355 -8.02 7.36 -4.93
CA LEU A 355 -6.62 6.98 -4.72
C LEU A 355 -5.67 8.09 -5.20
N GLY A 356 -4.59 8.29 -4.46
CA GLY A 356 -3.47 9.15 -4.85
C GLY A 356 -2.60 8.45 -5.90
N ALA A 357 -3.14 8.24 -7.10
CA ALA A 357 -2.45 7.57 -8.20
C ALA A 357 -1.12 8.25 -8.57
N GLY A 358 -1.00 9.58 -8.40
CA GLY A 358 0.29 10.26 -8.60
C GLY A 358 1.37 9.87 -7.59
N LEU A 359 1.00 9.52 -6.35
CA LEU A 359 1.94 8.94 -5.37
C LEU A 359 2.30 7.50 -5.77
N ALA A 360 1.32 6.71 -6.21
CA ALA A 360 1.56 5.34 -6.69
C ALA A 360 2.56 5.33 -7.86
N LEU A 361 2.29 6.10 -8.90
CA LEU A 361 3.18 6.22 -10.06
C LEU A 361 4.52 6.88 -9.69
N GLY A 362 4.52 7.83 -8.77
CA GLY A 362 5.76 8.45 -8.26
C GLY A 362 6.70 7.43 -7.61
N ALA A 363 6.17 6.59 -6.72
CA ALA A 363 6.93 5.54 -6.05
C ALA A 363 7.30 4.41 -7.01
N TYR A 364 6.32 3.79 -7.69
CA TYR A 364 6.58 2.65 -8.57
C TYR A 364 7.56 2.99 -9.69
N CYS A 365 7.43 4.15 -10.33
CA CYS A 365 8.28 4.48 -11.46
C CYS A 365 9.70 4.84 -11.02
N GLN A 366 9.85 5.69 -10.00
CA GLN A 366 11.17 6.15 -9.59
C GLN A 366 11.96 5.09 -8.81
N GLU A 367 11.28 4.35 -7.94
CA GLU A 367 11.94 3.51 -6.93
C GLU A 367 12.03 2.05 -7.39
N MET A 368 11.28 1.64 -8.42
CA MET A 368 11.17 0.24 -8.81
C MET A 368 11.31 0.04 -10.34
N ALA A 369 10.34 0.48 -11.13
CA ALA A 369 10.29 0.18 -12.56
C ALA A 369 11.49 0.72 -13.35
N ASN A 370 11.95 1.94 -13.05
CA ASN A 370 13.12 2.55 -13.70
C ASN A 370 14.47 1.98 -13.23
N TRP A 371 14.47 1.04 -12.28
CA TRP A 371 15.66 0.31 -11.82
C TRP A 371 15.84 -1.07 -12.46
N THR A 372 14.87 -1.51 -13.26
CA THR A 372 14.90 -2.79 -13.98
C THR A 372 14.41 -2.61 -15.42
N THR A 373 14.26 -3.71 -16.15
CA THR A 373 13.76 -3.74 -17.53
C THR A 373 12.60 -4.74 -17.66
N PRO A 374 11.72 -4.59 -18.67
CA PRO A 374 10.63 -5.55 -18.90
C PRO A 374 11.09 -7.00 -19.04
N ASP A 375 12.26 -7.23 -19.65
CA ASP A 375 12.75 -8.59 -19.87
C ASP A 375 13.41 -9.20 -18.61
N GLN A 376 14.02 -8.38 -17.76
CA GLN A 376 14.51 -8.83 -16.44
C GLN A 376 13.34 -9.21 -15.52
N ALA A 377 12.33 -8.34 -15.43
CA ALA A 377 11.13 -8.61 -14.64
C ALA A 377 10.39 -9.86 -15.15
N LEU A 378 10.26 -10.03 -16.47
CA LEU A 378 9.67 -11.24 -17.04
C LEU A 378 10.50 -12.50 -16.74
N ALA A 379 11.83 -12.42 -16.77
CA ALA A 379 12.68 -13.55 -16.44
C ALA A 379 12.45 -14.02 -14.99
N GLN A 380 12.33 -13.10 -14.04
CA GLN A 380 12.00 -13.43 -12.65
C GLN A 380 10.58 -13.94 -12.50
N ALA A 381 9.61 -13.34 -13.21
CA ALA A 381 8.22 -13.78 -13.21
C ALA A 381 8.08 -15.25 -13.66
N ARG A 382 8.83 -15.67 -14.69
CA ARG A 382 8.87 -17.07 -15.15
C ARG A 382 9.44 -18.03 -14.12
N LEU A 383 10.39 -17.58 -13.29
CA LEU A 383 10.93 -18.40 -12.19
C LEU A 383 9.92 -18.54 -11.05
N ALA A 384 9.20 -17.47 -10.72
CA ALA A 384 8.20 -17.48 -9.66
C ALA A 384 6.95 -18.29 -10.02
N MET A 385 6.46 -18.16 -11.26
CA MET A 385 5.24 -18.80 -11.75
C MET A 385 5.47 -19.58 -13.05
N PRO A 386 6.21 -20.71 -12.99
CA PRO A 386 6.46 -21.52 -14.18
C PRO A 386 5.14 -22.06 -14.74
N GLY A 387 5.00 -21.97 -16.07
CA GLY A 387 3.83 -22.47 -16.79
C GLY A 387 2.74 -21.43 -17.06
N LEU A 388 2.84 -20.21 -16.52
CA LEU A 388 2.01 -19.09 -17.00
C LEU A 388 2.58 -18.52 -18.31
N PRO A 389 1.72 -18.02 -19.23
CA PRO A 389 2.18 -17.43 -20.48
C PRO A 389 2.81 -16.05 -20.25
N ASP A 390 3.77 -15.69 -21.09
CA ASP A 390 4.45 -14.38 -21.02
C ASP A 390 3.48 -13.20 -21.11
N SER A 391 2.37 -13.34 -21.84
CA SER A 391 1.35 -12.30 -21.96
C SER A 391 0.70 -11.93 -20.63
N VAL A 392 0.57 -12.91 -19.72
CA VAL A 392 0.12 -12.70 -18.34
C VAL A 392 1.25 -12.18 -17.48
N LEU A 393 2.44 -12.80 -17.55
CA LEU A 393 3.58 -12.44 -16.70
C LEU A 393 4.15 -11.03 -16.95
N ARG A 394 3.90 -10.45 -18.14
CA ARG A 394 4.27 -9.06 -18.46
C ARG A 394 3.33 -8.00 -17.85
N VAL A 395 2.15 -8.40 -17.40
CA VAL A 395 1.24 -7.56 -16.61
C VAL A 395 1.61 -7.70 -15.14
N THR A 396 1.55 -6.62 -14.38
CA THR A 396 1.71 -6.71 -12.93
C THR A 396 0.59 -7.58 -12.33
N PRO A 397 0.83 -8.33 -11.24
CA PRO A 397 -0.23 -9.14 -10.62
C PRO A 397 -1.46 -8.35 -10.15
N THR A 398 -1.33 -7.03 -9.97
CA THR A 398 -2.43 -6.11 -9.63
C THR A 398 -3.18 -5.56 -10.85
N GLY A 399 -2.80 -5.96 -12.07
CA GLY A 399 -3.54 -5.66 -13.30
C GLY A 399 -3.10 -4.42 -14.07
N GLY A 400 -1.90 -3.89 -13.87
CA GLY A 400 -1.34 -2.72 -14.59
C GLY A 400 -0.15 -3.04 -15.51
N TRP A 401 0.10 -2.20 -16.53
CA TRP A 401 1.24 -2.30 -17.46
C TRP A 401 2.39 -1.39 -17.02
N ILE A 402 2.99 -1.68 -15.87
CA ILE A 402 3.82 -0.71 -15.13
C ILE A 402 4.92 -0.01 -15.96
N PHE A 403 5.59 -0.70 -16.87
CA PHE A 403 6.62 -0.06 -17.71
C PHE A 403 6.04 0.96 -18.69
N ARG A 404 4.86 0.70 -19.27
CA ARG A 404 4.15 1.64 -20.16
C ARG A 404 3.54 2.79 -19.37
N GLU A 405 2.98 2.50 -18.21
CA GLU A 405 2.48 3.51 -17.27
C GLU A 405 3.62 4.46 -16.88
N CYS A 406 4.80 3.94 -16.55
CA CYS A 406 5.96 4.75 -16.17
C CYS A 406 6.58 5.53 -17.33
N GLU A 407 6.59 4.98 -18.55
CA GLU A 407 6.95 5.73 -19.75
C GLU A 407 5.99 6.92 -19.99
N ALA A 408 4.68 6.71 -19.78
CA ALA A 408 3.67 7.76 -19.86
C ALA A 408 3.77 8.79 -18.71
N TRP A 409 4.13 8.32 -17.51
CA TRP A 409 4.31 9.16 -16.33
C TRP A 409 5.64 9.93 -16.33
N LYS A 410 6.64 9.56 -17.14
CA LYS A 410 7.85 10.35 -17.44
C LYS A 410 8.60 10.84 -16.19
N LEU A 411 8.99 9.92 -15.32
CA LEU A 411 9.94 10.16 -14.23
C LEU A 411 11.26 9.44 -14.48
N GLY A 412 12.34 9.94 -13.88
CA GLY A 412 13.62 9.25 -13.81
C GLY A 412 13.62 8.17 -12.71
N ARG A 413 14.76 7.56 -12.45
CA ARG A 413 14.96 6.72 -11.27
C ARG A 413 15.35 7.56 -10.06
N SER A 414 15.04 7.06 -8.87
CA SER A 414 15.40 7.64 -7.57
C SER A 414 16.90 7.53 -7.28
N ASP A 415 17.35 7.93 -6.09
CA ASP A 415 18.73 7.72 -5.65
C ASP A 415 18.90 6.27 -5.16
N THR A 416 20.08 5.67 -5.40
CA THR A 416 20.47 4.39 -4.79
C THR A 416 20.30 4.35 -3.27
N ALA A 417 20.45 5.47 -2.58
CA ALA A 417 20.25 5.57 -1.14
C ALA A 417 18.82 5.17 -0.71
N ASP A 418 17.82 5.34 -1.59
CA ASP A 418 16.43 4.96 -1.31
C ASP A 418 16.24 3.46 -1.20
N THR A 419 17.13 2.69 -1.83
CA THR A 419 17.13 1.22 -1.83
C THR A 419 17.95 0.61 -0.70
N LEU A 420 18.53 1.42 0.20
CA LEU A 420 19.31 0.87 1.30
C LEU A 420 18.40 0.23 2.36
N PRO A 421 18.81 -0.91 2.96
CA PRO A 421 18.04 -1.55 4.02
C PRO A 421 18.03 -0.70 5.28
N ALA A 422 16.96 -0.81 6.07
CA ALA A 422 16.92 -0.21 7.41
C ALA A 422 17.75 -1.06 8.38
N LEU A 423 18.68 -0.42 9.10
CA LEU A 423 19.49 -1.05 10.15
C LEU A 423 19.08 -0.48 11.51
N SER A 424 18.49 -1.30 12.38
CA SER A 424 17.93 -0.80 13.64
C SER A 424 17.87 -1.81 14.79
N LYS A 425 17.83 -1.24 15.99
CA LYS A 425 17.53 -1.92 17.26
C LYS A 425 16.13 -1.55 17.79
N VAL A 426 15.39 -0.71 17.09
CA VAL A 426 13.98 -0.45 17.43
C VAL A 426 13.25 -1.79 17.43
N PRO A 427 12.51 -2.13 18.49
CA PRO A 427 11.70 -3.33 18.48
C PRO A 427 10.70 -3.29 17.32
N THR A 428 10.70 -4.35 16.49
CA THR A 428 9.77 -4.46 15.36
C THR A 428 8.98 -5.78 15.40
N LEU A 429 7.66 -5.69 15.38
CA LEU A 429 6.78 -6.84 15.11
C LEU A 429 6.52 -6.90 13.60
N ILE A 430 6.73 -8.06 12.99
CA ILE A 430 6.47 -8.30 11.57
C ILE A 430 5.35 -9.33 11.46
N LEU A 431 4.28 -8.98 10.76
CA LEU A 431 3.12 -9.84 10.53
C LEU A 431 3.03 -10.19 9.05
N SER A 432 2.73 -11.46 8.75
CA SER A 432 2.48 -11.93 7.37
C SER A 432 1.35 -12.96 7.37
N GLY A 433 0.47 -12.89 6.39
CA GLY A 433 -0.59 -13.88 6.18
C GLY A 433 -0.06 -15.09 5.41
N SER A 434 -0.46 -16.31 5.75
CA SER A 434 -0.01 -17.48 4.96
C SER A 434 -0.60 -17.54 3.54
N PHE A 435 -1.71 -16.84 3.31
CA PHE A 435 -2.39 -16.68 2.01
C PHE A 435 -2.12 -15.32 1.37
N ASP A 436 -1.20 -14.53 1.91
CA ASP A 436 -0.88 -13.23 1.31
C ASP A 436 -0.33 -13.42 -0.12
N SER A 437 -1.12 -13.01 -1.11
CA SER A 437 -0.78 -13.05 -2.53
C SER A 437 -0.32 -11.69 -3.08
N SER A 438 -0.27 -10.65 -2.26
CA SER A 438 0.14 -9.29 -2.65
C SER A 438 1.55 -8.97 -2.17
N THR A 439 1.92 -9.40 -0.95
CA THR A 439 3.28 -9.31 -0.43
C THR A 439 3.75 -10.66 0.07
N ALA A 440 4.85 -11.15 -0.49
CA ALA A 440 5.20 -12.55 -0.30
C ALA A 440 5.64 -12.80 1.15
N PRO A 441 5.08 -13.79 1.87
CA PRO A 441 5.44 -14.03 3.27
C PRO A 441 6.93 -14.28 3.49
N GLN A 442 7.64 -14.78 2.47
CA GLN A 442 9.09 -14.97 2.52
C GLN A 442 9.91 -13.68 2.54
N TRP A 443 9.37 -12.53 2.10
CA TRP A 443 10.08 -11.25 2.07
C TRP A 443 10.47 -10.74 3.46
N VAL A 444 9.87 -11.29 4.51
CA VAL A 444 10.31 -11.09 5.89
C VAL A 444 11.81 -11.43 6.07
N ARG A 445 12.34 -12.43 5.34
CA ARG A 445 13.77 -12.79 5.41
C ARG A 445 14.70 -11.72 4.86
N GLU A 446 14.19 -10.81 4.05
CA GLU A 446 14.98 -9.75 3.42
C GLU A 446 15.24 -8.61 4.41
N ILE A 447 14.26 -8.28 5.25
CA ILE A 447 14.36 -7.16 6.20
C ILE A 447 14.88 -7.57 7.58
N THR A 448 14.68 -8.82 7.99
CA THR A 448 15.05 -9.29 9.33
C THR A 448 16.55 -9.19 9.65
N PRO A 449 17.50 -9.39 8.72
CA PRO A 449 18.93 -9.17 8.99
C PRO A 449 19.27 -7.74 9.44
N GLY A 450 18.51 -6.74 8.97
CA GLY A 450 18.67 -5.33 9.37
C GLY A 450 17.99 -4.96 10.70
N LEU A 451 17.08 -5.81 11.19
CA LEU A 451 16.22 -5.54 12.32
C LEU A 451 16.53 -6.47 13.49
N SER A 452 17.58 -6.12 14.25
CA SER A 452 18.15 -6.96 15.32
C SER A 452 17.21 -7.30 16.48
N ASN A 453 16.12 -6.54 16.66
CA ASN A 453 15.08 -6.77 17.68
C ASN A 453 13.71 -7.07 17.03
N ALA A 454 13.71 -7.76 15.89
CA ALA A 454 12.49 -8.13 15.20
C ALA A 454 11.89 -9.44 15.73
N VAL A 455 10.56 -9.48 15.84
CA VAL A 455 9.76 -10.69 16.01
C VAL A 455 8.91 -10.85 14.77
N ALA A 456 9.09 -11.96 14.05
CA ALA A 456 8.35 -12.25 12.82
C ALA A 456 7.31 -13.35 13.04
N LEU A 457 6.06 -13.07 12.68
CA LEU A 457 4.94 -13.97 12.83
C LEU A 457 4.26 -14.20 11.48
N ARG A 458 3.96 -15.46 11.21
CA ARG A 458 3.14 -15.88 10.07
C ARG A 458 1.81 -16.38 10.59
N VAL A 459 0.72 -15.76 10.16
CA VAL A 459 -0.64 -16.06 10.60
C VAL A 459 -1.31 -17.01 9.59
N PRO A 460 -1.67 -18.23 10.00
CA PRO A 460 -2.30 -19.22 9.11
C PRO A 460 -3.65 -18.76 8.57
N GLY A 461 -3.91 -19.03 7.29
CA GLY A 461 -5.21 -18.83 6.64
C GLY A 461 -5.61 -17.37 6.38
N VAL A 462 -4.72 -16.41 6.66
CA VAL A 462 -4.98 -14.98 6.48
C VAL A 462 -4.28 -14.48 5.22
N GLY A 463 -4.96 -13.61 4.47
CA GLY A 463 -4.45 -12.95 3.28
C GLY A 463 -3.64 -11.68 3.57
N HIS A 464 -3.64 -10.77 2.61
CA HIS A 464 -2.93 -9.49 2.70
C HIS A 464 -3.57 -8.56 3.74
N GLY A 465 -2.75 -7.94 4.59
CA GLY A 465 -3.22 -7.11 5.71
C GLY A 465 -3.83 -7.97 6.83
N VAL A 466 -2.99 -8.48 7.70
CA VAL A 466 -3.35 -9.44 8.75
C VAL A 466 -4.22 -8.83 9.85
N LEU A 467 -3.91 -7.61 10.29
CA LEU A 467 -4.51 -7.05 11.51
C LEU A 467 -6.04 -6.91 11.44
N PRO A 468 -6.66 -6.40 10.37
CA PRO A 468 -8.11 -6.23 10.32
C PRO A 468 -8.90 -7.54 10.40
N THR A 469 -8.28 -8.67 10.04
CA THR A 469 -8.97 -9.97 9.87
C THR A 469 -8.58 -11.03 10.90
N SER A 470 -7.58 -10.76 11.77
CA SER A 470 -7.09 -11.72 12.77
C SER A 470 -7.13 -11.17 14.19
N THR A 471 -8.06 -11.67 15.00
CA THR A 471 -8.16 -11.34 16.44
C THR A 471 -6.94 -11.79 17.24
N CYS A 472 -6.28 -12.86 16.81
CA CYS A 472 -5.01 -13.31 17.40
C CYS A 472 -3.90 -12.28 17.13
N ALA A 473 -3.77 -11.80 15.89
CA ALA A 473 -2.80 -10.76 15.55
C ALA A 473 -3.08 -9.44 16.29
N GLN A 474 -4.35 -9.05 16.45
CA GLN A 474 -4.75 -7.88 17.23
C GLN A 474 -4.30 -8.00 18.69
N THR A 475 -4.55 -9.14 19.32
CA THR A 475 -4.15 -9.42 20.71
C THR A 475 -2.63 -9.38 20.88
N ILE A 476 -1.90 -10.03 19.97
CA ILE A 476 -0.44 -10.04 19.93
C ILE A 476 0.09 -8.61 19.75
N MET A 477 -0.46 -7.83 18.83
CA MET A 477 -0.03 -6.44 18.59
C MET A 477 -0.21 -5.59 19.85
N THR A 478 -1.37 -5.65 20.52
CA THR A 478 -1.60 -4.90 21.75
C THR A 478 -0.62 -5.29 22.86
N ALA A 479 -0.37 -6.59 23.05
CA ALA A 479 0.59 -7.07 24.03
C ALA A 479 2.03 -6.61 23.69
N TYR A 480 2.39 -6.69 22.41
CA TYR A 480 3.66 -6.23 21.88
C TYR A 480 3.90 -4.74 22.12
N LEU A 481 2.94 -3.88 21.75
CA LEU A 481 3.06 -2.43 21.93
C LEU A 481 3.15 -2.04 23.41
N ASN A 482 2.53 -2.80 24.30
CA ASN A 482 2.64 -2.58 25.75
C ASN A 482 4.04 -2.89 26.30
N ASN A 483 4.72 -3.91 25.78
CA ASN A 483 6.06 -4.30 26.22
C ASN A 483 6.98 -4.64 25.01
N PRO A 484 7.37 -3.64 24.21
CA PRO A 484 8.13 -3.88 22.98
C PRO A 484 9.50 -4.49 23.30
N GLY A 485 9.91 -5.47 22.49
CA GLY A 485 11.17 -6.21 22.68
C GLY A 485 11.13 -7.29 23.76
N ARG A 486 9.94 -7.61 24.29
CA ARG A 486 9.70 -8.80 25.13
C ARG A 486 8.97 -9.88 24.33
N ASP A 487 9.10 -11.12 24.79
CA ASP A 487 8.33 -12.23 24.26
C ASP A 487 6.83 -11.96 24.43
N VAL A 488 6.09 -12.18 23.35
CA VAL A 488 4.63 -12.07 23.33
C VAL A 488 4.04 -13.47 23.28
N ASP A 489 2.96 -13.70 24.00
CA ASP A 489 2.23 -14.96 23.92
C ASP A 489 1.64 -15.15 22.51
N GLN A 490 2.12 -16.19 21.83
CA GLN A 490 1.73 -16.55 20.47
C GLN A 490 0.81 -17.78 20.44
N SER A 491 0.36 -18.28 21.59
CA SER A 491 -0.42 -19.51 21.71
C SER A 491 -1.73 -19.47 20.90
N CYS A 492 -2.31 -18.29 20.68
CA CYS A 492 -3.50 -18.14 19.83
C CYS A 492 -3.28 -18.57 18.37
N LEU A 493 -2.05 -18.55 17.86
CA LEU A 493 -1.72 -19.02 16.50
C LEU A 493 -1.91 -20.53 16.35
N ALA A 494 -1.84 -21.30 17.43
CA ALA A 494 -2.13 -22.74 17.40
C ALA A 494 -3.64 -23.03 17.20
N TYR A 495 -4.50 -22.03 17.43
CA TYR A 495 -5.95 -22.15 17.36
C TYR A 495 -6.56 -21.33 16.20
N THR A 496 -5.73 -20.67 15.39
CA THR A 496 -6.19 -20.05 14.14
C THR A 496 -6.58 -21.16 13.18
N ASN A 497 -7.87 -21.27 12.88
CA ASN A 497 -8.38 -22.27 11.96
C ASN A 497 -8.15 -21.84 10.52
N MET A 498 -7.67 -22.75 9.69
CA MET A 498 -7.69 -22.57 8.24
C MET A 498 -9.14 -22.36 7.77
N PRO A 499 -9.39 -21.40 6.86
CA PRO A 499 -10.71 -21.20 6.27
C PRO A 499 -11.23 -22.51 5.65
N LYS A 500 -12.49 -22.83 5.91
CA LYS A 500 -13.15 -23.98 5.29
C LYS A 500 -13.58 -23.60 3.89
N PHE A 501 -13.04 -24.26 2.88
CA PHE A 501 -13.37 -23.97 1.49
C PHE A 501 -14.80 -24.40 1.14
N SER A 502 -15.49 -23.59 0.35
CA SER A 502 -16.82 -23.87 -0.17
C SER A 502 -16.76 -25.04 -1.15
N VAL A 503 -17.50 -26.11 -0.86
CA VAL A 503 -17.65 -27.27 -1.75
C VAL A 503 -19.09 -27.35 -2.29
N PRO A 504 -19.33 -27.94 -3.49
CA PRO A 504 -20.65 -28.07 -4.09
C PRO A 504 -21.66 -28.90 -3.29
#